data_AF-A0A2I0JS24-F1
#
_entry.id   AF-A0A2I0JS24-F1
#
_cell.length_a   1.000
_cell.length_b   1.000
_cell.length_c   1.000
_cell.angle_alpha   90.00
_cell.angle_beta   90.00
_cell.angle_gamma   90.00
#
_symmetry.space_group_name_H-M   'P 1'
#
loop_
_entity.id
_entity.type
_entity.pdbx_description
1 polymer ?
#
loop_
_entity_poly.entity_id
_entity_poly.type
_entity_poly.pdbx_seq_one_letter_code
_entity_poly.pdbx_strand_id
1 'polypeptide(L)'
;MAPPSLTKNSAEVMGVADGKIPFPSTVTLEAGNFLANGHLILTDVPKNIMATPSLLISAGKAKTTVGCFVGFNAAEPMSRHVVPIGRLRNLRFMSIFRFKVWWTTHLVGRNGRDVEHETQMMILDKNDTGRPYVLLLPLLEGQFRASLQPGENDNLDICVESGSTRVLGSSFRSCLYMQAGDDPFGLVREAMKEVRVHLGSFKLLEEKTPPGIVDKFGWCTWDAFYLKVDPRGVWEGVKGLVEGGCPPGMVLIDDGWQSICHDDDPISDQEG
;
A
#
# COMPACT_ATOMS: atom_id res chain seq x y z
N MET A 1 -17.20 40.49 -26.81
CA MET A 1 -16.12 40.35 -27.80
C MET A 1 -15.63 38.91 -27.77
N ALA A 2 -15.58 38.27 -28.93
CA ALA A 2 -15.08 36.91 -29.13
C ALA A 2 -13.56 36.81 -28.88
N PRO A 3 -13.00 35.62 -28.60
CA PRO A 3 -11.58 35.44 -28.26
C PRO A 3 -10.69 35.39 -29.52
N PRO A 4 -9.39 35.73 -29.43
CA PRO A 4 -8.45 35.40 -30.49
C PRO A 4 -7.98 33.93 -30.38
N SER A 5 -8.09 33.27 -31.53
CA SER A 5 -7.49 31.99 -31.90
C SER A 5 -5.96 32.06 -31.92
N LEU A 6 -5.28 30.97 -31.54
CA LEU A 6 -3.88 30.72 -31.86
C LEU A 6 -3.70 29.33 -32.47
N THR A 7 -3.58 29.29 -33.79
CA THR A 7 -3.03 28.17 -34.55
C THR A 7 -1.52 28.33 -34.74
N LYS A 8 -0.79 27.25 -34.42
CA LYS A 8 0.47 26.73 -35.00
C LYS A 8 1.68 27.67 -35.19
N ASN A 9 2.82 27.29 -34.62
CA ASN A 9 3.93 26.81 -35.45
C ASN A 9 4.97 25.99 -34.66
N SER A 10 5.39 24.92 -35.31
CA SER A 10 6.52 24.04 -35.01
C SER A 10 7.85 24.79 -35.11
N ALA A 11 8.73 24.56 -34.13
CA ALA A 11 10.17 24.76 -34.30
C ALA A 11 10.87 23.52 -33.74
N GLU A 12 11.43 22.72 -34.64
CA GLU A 12 12.46 21.73 -34.32
C GLU A 12 13.71 22.47 -33.83
N VAL A 13 14.27 22.03 -32.71
CA VAL A 13 15.65 22.31 -32.32
C VAL A 13 16.28 20.98 -31.94
N MET A 14 17.19 20.50 -32.79
CA MET A 14 18.16 19.47 -32.43
C MET A 14 19.14 20.03 -31.40
N GLY A 15 19.33 19.30 -30.31
CA GLY A 15 20.33 19.57 -29.30
C GLY A 15 20.56 18.33 -28.44
N VAL A 16 21.68 17.67 -28.70
CA VAL A 16 22.16 16.45 -28.05
C VAL A 16 22.33 16.66 -26.55
N ALA A 17 21.75 15.77 -25.74
CA ALA A 17 22.22 15.51 -24.39
C ALA A 17 22.14 14.01 -24.13
N ASP A 18 23.31 13.43 -23.83
CA ASP A 18 23.50 12.09 -23.29
C ASP A 18 22.68 11.93 -21.99
N GLY A 19 21.40 11.59 -22.13
CA GLY A 19 20.63 10.98 -21.07
C GLY A 19 20.76 9.48 -21.24
N LYS A 20 21.59 8.80 -20.42
CA LYS A 20 21.43 7.37 -20.20
C LYS A 20 19.94 7.14 -19.91
N ILE A 21 19.21 6.57 -20.86
CA ILE A 21 17.88 6.05 -20.60
C ILE A 21 18.08 5.10 -19.42
N PRO A 22 17.48 5.34 -18.23
CA PRO A 22 17.68 4.46 -17.10
C PRO A 22 17.26 3.08 -17.57
N PHE A 23 18.19 2.13 -17.55
CA PHE A 23 17.80 0.74 -17.71
C PHE A 23 16.74 0.47 -16.63
N PRO A 24 15.61 -0.16 -16.98
CA PRO A 24 14.57 -0.45 -16.01
C PRO A 24 15.18 -1.20 -14.84
N SER A 25 14.98 -0.70 -13.62
CA SER A 25 15.48 -1.38 -12.43
C SER A 25 14.74 -2.71 -12.26
N THR A 26 15.46 -3.80 -12.12
CA THR A 26 14.91 -5.17 -12.08
C THR A 26 15.01 -5.77 -10.69
N VAL A 27 14.02 -6.60 -10.34
CA VAL A 27 14.08 -7.51 -9.18
C VAL A 27 14.16 -8.95 -9.70
N THR A 28 15.16 -9.70 -9.23
CA THR A 28 15.36 -11.11 -9.62
C THR A 28 15.57 -12.00 -8.40
N LEU A 29 15.24 -13.30 -8.55
CA LEU A 29 15.52 -14.34 -7.57
C LEU A 29 16.55 -15.30 -8.16
N GLU A 30 17.78 -15.27 -7.63
CA GLU A 30 18.91 -16.02 -8.17
C GLU A 30 19.67 -16.71 -7.04
N ALA A 31 19.94 -18.01 -7.20
CA ALA A 31 20.72 -18.81 -6.26
C ALA A 31 20.27 -18.67 -4.78
N GLY A 32 18.96 -18.54 -4.53
CA GLY A 32 18.41 -18.40 -3.17
C GLY A 32 18.51 -16.97 -2.60
N ASN A 33 18.69 -15.95 -3.44
CA ASN A 33 18.74 -14.56 -3.01
C ASN A 33 17.87 -13.69 -3.91
N PHE A 34 17.15 -12.73 -3.33
CA PHE A 34 16.56 -11.65 -4.09
C PHE A 34 17.59 -10.55 -4.31
N LEU A 35 17.65 -10.05 -5.55
CA LEU A 35 18.52 -8.96 -5.96
C LEU A 35 17.71 -7.83 -6.61
N ALA A 36 18.12 -6.60 -6.39
CA ALA A 36 17.67 -5.43 -7.12
C ALA A 36 18.85 -4.80 -7.87
N ASN A 37 18.82 -4.80 -9.20
CA ASN A 37 19.95 -4.40 -10.05
C ASN A 37 21.27 -5.11 -9.67
N GLY A 38 21.20 -6.40 -9.34
CA GLY A 38 22.37 -7.18 -8.89
C GLY A 38 22.81 -6.95 -7.45
N HIS A 39 22.14 -6.06 -6.69
CA HIS A 39 22.41 -5.85 -5.27
C HIS A 39 21.49 -6.70 -4.40
N LEU A 40 22.06 -7.41 -3.42
CA LEU A 40 21.29 -8.23 -2.47
C LEU A 40 20.26 -7.41 -1.70
N ILE A 41 19.03 -7.94 -1.60
CA ILE A 41 17.94 -7.37 -0.81
C ILE A 41 17.33 -8.36 0.19
N LEU A 42 17.26 -9.64 -0.15
CA LEU A 42 16.93 -10.73 0.78
C LEU A 42 17.84 -11.92 0.49
N THR A 43 18.33 -12.56 1.54
CA THR A 43 19.24 -13.72 1.46
C THR A 43 18.59 -14.98 2.01
N ASP A 44 19.17 -16.16 1.77
CA ASP A 44 18.67 -17.43 2.32
C ASP A 44 17.16 -17.66 2.03
N VAL A 45 16.72 -17.31 0.82
CA VAL A 45 15.34 -17.44 0.37
C VAL A 45 14.96 -18.94 0.27
N PRO A 46 13.91 -19.39 0.97
CA PRO A 46 13.50 -20.79 0.93
C PRO A 46 13.09 -21.29 -0.48
N LYS A 47 13.31 -22.57 -0.75
CA LYS A 47 13.06 -23.18 -2.08
C LYS A 47 11.59 -23.19 -2.50
N ASN A 48 10.66 -23.07 -1.56
CA ASN A 48 9.23 -23.02 -1.87
C ASN A 48 8.76 -21.62 -2.28
N ILE A 49 9.61 -20.59 -2.13
CA ILE A 49 9.34 -19.23 -2.62
C ILE A 49 9.57 -19.19 -4.13
N MET A 50 8.65 -18.56 -4.83
CA MET A 50 8.67 -18.39 -6.28
C MET A 50 8.56 -16.90 -6.61
N ALA A 51 9.31 -16.47 -7.62
CA ALA A 51 9.22 -15.12 -8.16
C ALA A 51 8.86 -15.19 -9.64
N THR A 52 7.77 -14.53 -10.02
CA THR A 52 7.27 -14.45 -11.41
C THR A 52 7.44 -13.00 -11.89
N PRO A 53 8.26 -12.75 -12.93
CA PRO A 53 8.44 -11.41 -13.49
C PRO A 53 7.11 -10.72 -13.86
N SER A 54 6.95 -9.44 -13.52
CA SER A 54 5.88 -8.64 -14.09
C SER A 54 6.25 -8.25 -15.52
N LEU A 55 5.38 -8.58 -16.46
CA LEU A 55 5.56 -8.24 -17.86
C LEU A 55 4.69 -7.02 -18.17
N LEU A 56 5.23 -5.83 -17.97
CA LEU A 56 4.56 -4.62 -18.45
C LEU A 56 4.56 -4.62 -19.98
N ILE A 57 3.39 -4.78 -20.58
CA ILE A 57 3.18 -4.52 -22.01
C ILE A 57 2.89 -3.02 -22.14
N SER A 58 3.93 -2.21 -22.22
CA SER A 58 3.75 -0.82 -22.64
C SER A 58 3.51 -0.82 -24.15
N ALA A 59 2.35 -0.33 -24.59
CA ALA A 59 1.99 -0.23 -26.01
C ALA A 59 3.14 0.42 -26.82
N GLY A 60 3.81 -0.37 -27.65
CA GLY A 60 4.83 0.09 -28.59
C GLY A 60 6.30 0.15 -28.11
N LYS A 61 6.65 -0.34 -26.92
CA LYS A 61 8.07 -0.47 -26.49
C LYS A 61 8.42 -1.90 -26.05
N ALA A 62 9.72 -2.22 -26.08
CA ALA A 62 10.27 -3.51 -25.68
C ALA A 62 9.77 -3.94 -24.28
N LYS A 63 9.60 -5.25 -24.07
CA LYS A 63 9.22 -5.82 -22.77
C LYS A 63 10.27 -5.44 -21.71
N THR A 64 9.92 -4.56 -20.77
CA THR A 64 10.78 -4.20 -19.66
C THR A 64 10.21 -4.77 -18.37
N THR A 65 10.91 -5.73 -17.76
CA THR A 65 10.58 -6.23 -16.43
C THR A 65 11.13 -5.28 -15.38
N VAL A 66 10.27 -4.69 -14.57
CA VAL A 66 10.66 -3.76 -13.49
C VAL A 66 10.43 -4.32 -12.08
N GLY A 67 9.62 -5.37 -11.97
CA GLY A 67 9.26 -5.99 -10.72
C GLY A 67 8.86 -7.45 -10.91
N CYS A 68 8.48 -8.10 -9.81
CA CYS A 68 8.03 -9.49 -9.80
C CYS A 68 6.94 -9.72 -8.75
N PHE A 69 6.07 -10.67 -9.05
CA PHE A 69 5.12 -11.25 -8.10
C PHE A 69 5.79 -12.41 -7.36
N VAL A 70 5.69 -12.42 -6.05
CA VAL A 70 6.25 -13.42 -5.16
C VAL A 70 5.11 -14.22 -4.53
N GLY A 71 5.29 -15.54 -4.49
CA GLY A 71 4.35 -16.49 -3.91
C GLY A 71 5.05 -17.73 -3.38
N PHE A 72 4.29 -18.69 -2.86
CA PHE A 72 4.81 -19.93 -2.31
C PHE A 72 3.79 -21.08 -2.37
N ASN A 73 4.29 -22.31 -2.24
CA ASN A 73 3.48 -23.48 -1.93
C ASN A 73 3.70 -23.88 -0.46
N ALA A 74 2.61 -24.24 0.22
CA ALA A 74 2.58 -24.87 1.53
C ALA A 74 2.26 -26.37 1.38
N ALA A 75 2.68 -27.17 2.36
CA ALA A 75 2.42 -28.61 2.36
C ALA A 75 0.94 -28.94 2.50
N GLU A 76 0.24 -28.20 3.37
CA GLU A 76 -1.16 -28.45 3.73
C GLU A 76 -2.01 -27.19 3.53
N PRO A 77 -3.31 -27.34 3.18
CA PRO A 77 -4.22 -26.22 3.10
C PRO A 77 -4.58 -25.69 4.50
N MET A 78 -4.36 -24.40 4.71
CA MET A 78 -4.67 -23.72 5.98
C MET A 78 -5.36 -22.38 5.72
N SER A 79 -6.08 -21.87 6.73
CA SER A 79 -6.67 -20.53 6.72
C SER A 79 -5.65 -19.43 7.02
N ARG A 80 -4.48 -19.80 7.55
CA ARG A 80 -3.37 -18.90 7.87
C ARG A 80 -2.03 -19.59 7.66
N HIS A 81 -1.15 -18.93 6.90
CA HIS A 81 0.25 -19.32 6.68
C HIS A 81 1.17 -18.23 7.17
N VAL A 82 2.29 -18.60 7.77
CA VAL A 82 3.43 -17.70 8.02
C VAL A 82 4.64 -18.40 7.45
N VAL A 83 5.28 -17.80 6.46
CA VAL A 83 6.45 -18.40 5.80
C VAL A 83 7.57 -17.36 5.61
N PRO A 84 8.84 -17.75 5.81
CA PRO A 84 9.96 -16.86 5.54
C PRO A 84 10.11 -16.61 4.03
N ILE A 85 10.33 -15.36 3.64
CA ILE A 85 10.64 -14.96 2.26
C ILE A 85 12.12 -14.60 2.05
N GLY A 86 12.92 -14.73 3.11
CA GLY A 86 14.37 -14.50 3.11
C GLY A 86 14.78 -13.63 4.29
N ARG A 87 16.09 -13.52 4.52
CA ARG A 87 16.71 -12.74 5.58
C ARG A 87 17.00 -11.32 5.12
N LEU A 88 16.55 -10.36 5.92
CA LEU A 88 16.79 -8.94 5.77
C LEU A 88 17.83 -8.50 6.81
N ARG A 89 19.02 -8.08 6.39
CA ARG A 89 20.09 -7.66 7.31
C ARG A 89 20.81 -6.41 6.84
N ASN A 90 21.01 -5.47 7.76
CA ASN A 90 21.76 -4.23 7.52
C ASN A 90 21.24 -3.40 6.32
N LEU A 91 19.95 -3.48 6.00
CA LEU A 91 19.30 -2.72 4.94
C LEU A 91 18.27 -1.78 5.55
N ARG A 92 18.55 -0.47 5.48
CA ARG A 92 17.59 0.55 5.94
C ARG A 92 16.28 0.40 5.20
N PHE A 93 15.17 0.45 5.91
CA PHE A 93 13.83 0.44 5.33
C PHE A 93 12.90 1.39 6.07
N MET A 94 11.83 1.81 5.41
CA MET A 94 10.63 2.35 6.05
C MET A 94 9.46 1.40 5.77
N SER A 95 8.63 1.14 6.77
CA SER A 95 7.41 0.35 6.62
C SER A 95 6.18 1.10 7.13
N ILE A 96 5.02 0.74 6.60
CA ILE A 96 3.71 1.12 7.12
C ILE A 96 3.05 -0.15 7.64
N PHE A 97 2.67 -0.13 8.92
CA PHE A 97 2.07 -1.29 9.59
C PHE A 97 0.83 -0.89 10.38
N ARG A 98 -0.07 -1.86 10.55
CA ARG A 98 -1.34 -1.67 11.26
C ARG A 98 -1.18 -2.05 12.73
N PHE A 99 -1.11 -1.04 13.61
CA PHE A 99 -0.93 -1.25 15.07
C PHE A 99 -2.26 -1.31 15.85
N LYS A 100 -3.37 -0.88 15.24
CA LYS A 100 -4.75 -1.06 15.73
C LYS A 100 -5.64 -1.45 14.57
N VAL A 101 -6.80 -2.03 14.85
CA VAL A 101 -7.74 -2.52 13.82
C VAL A 101 -8.06 -1.46 12.74
N TRP A 102 -8.08 -0.17 13.13
CA TRP A 102 -8.39 0.97 12.27
C TRP A 102 -7.23 1.97 12.04
N TRP A 103 -6.02 1.73 12.57
CA TRP A 103 -4.89 2.67 12.44
C TRP A 103 -3.61 2.02 11.91
N THR A 104 -2.95 2.73 11.00
CA THR A 104 -1.57 2.46 10.58
C THR A 104 -0.61 3.53 11.11
N THR A 105 0.65 3.16 11.27
CA THR A 105 1.76 4.08 11.52
C THR A 105 2.99 3.60 10.77
N HIS A 106 4.09 4.36 10.85
CA HIS A 106 5.33 4.02 10.18
C HIS A 106 6.40 3.54 11.17
N LEU A 107 7.34 2.75 10.67
CA LEU A 107 8.58 2.39 11.36
C LEU A 107 9.76 2.51 10.40
N VAL A 108 10.94 2.83 10.93
CA VAL A 108 12.22 2.72 10.21
C VAL A 108 13.09 1.69 10.92
N GLY A 109 13.63 0.74 10.16
CA GLY A 109 14.46 -0.34 10.69
C GLY A 109 15.61 -0.71 9.75
N ARG A 110 16.35 -1.77 10.09
CA ARG A 110 17.49 -2.27 9.30
C ARG A 110 17.49 -3.77 9.05
N ASN A 111 16.76 -4.54 9.85
CA ASN A 111 16.80 -6.00 9.85
C ASN A 111 15.39 -6.58 9.88
N GLY A 112 15.23 -7.86 9.51
CA GLY A 112 13.95 -8.55 9.54
C GLY A 112 13.28 -8.55 10.92
N ARG A 113 14.07 -8.61 11.99
CA ARG A 113 13.56 -8.51 13.38
C ARG A 113 12.95 -7.15 13.72
N ASP A 114 13.32 -6.10 13.00
CA ASP A 114 12.84 -4.75 13.25
C ASP A 114 11.47 -4.54 12.60
N VAL A 115 10.95 -5.48 11.81
CA VAL A 115 9.67 -5.35 11.12
C VAL A 115 8.54 -5.58 12.11
N GLU A 116 7.46 -4.82 11.99
CA GLU A 116 6.27 -5.00 12.82
C GLU A 116 5.28 -5.96 12.18
N HIS A 117 4.53 -6.66 13.02
CA HIS A 117 3.39 -7.45 12.54
C HIS A 117 2.40 -6.54 11.79
N GLU A 118 1.66 -7.13 10.85
CA GLU A 118 0.70 -6.40 10.04
C GLU A 118 1.32 -5.26 9.21
N THR A 119 2.58 -5.41 8.78
CA THR A 119 3.20 -4.50 7.82
C THR A 119 2.54 -4.65 6.44
N GLN A 120 1.93 -3.58 5.94
CA GLN A 120 1.15 -3.55 4.68
C GLN A 120 1.91 -2.93 3.51
N MET A 121 3.04 -2.27 3.78
CA MET A 121 3.94 -1.75 2.76
C MET A 121 5.33 -1.59 3.38
N MET A 122 6.38 -1.89 2.62
CA MET A 122 7.76 -1.63 3.02
C MET A 122 8.56 -1.13 1.82
N ILE A 123 9.44 -0.16 2.05
CA ILE A 123 10.39 0.35 1.06
C ILE A 123 11.79 0.21 1.64
N LEU A 124 12.62 -0.60 0.99
CA LEU A 124 14.07 -0.65 1.24
C LEU A 124 14.71 0.61 0.66
N ASP A 125 15.59 1.23 1.43
CA ASP A 125 16.31 2.43 1.01
C ASP A 125 17.40 2.09 -0.02
N LYS A 126 17.64 3.05 -0.91
CA LYS A 126 18.76 3.02 -1.83
C LYS A 126 20.08 3.08 -1.06
N ASN A 127 21.18 2.84 -1.76
CA ASN A 127 22.50 3.11 -1.23
C ASN A 127 23.40 3.81 -2.26
N ASP A 128 24.53 4.33 -1.77
CA ASP A 128 25.49 5.06 -2.60
C ASP A 128 26.24 4.15 -3.59
N THR A 129 26.14 2.83 -3.43
CA THR A 129 26.78 1.85 -4.31
C THR A 129 25.92 1.46 -5.52
N GLY A 130 24.72 2.05 -5.67
CA GLY A 130 23.86 1.84 -6.83
C GLY A 130 22.64 0.94 -6.61
N ARG A 131 22.37 0.46 -5.39
CA ARG A 131 21.12 -0.26 -5.09
C ARG A 131 19.95 0.73 -5.15
N PRO A 132 18.90 0.47 -5.95
CA PRO A 132 17.71 1.32 -6.02
C PRO A 132 16.84 1.18 -4.76
N TYR A 133 15.80 2.00 -4.64
CA TYR A 133 14.72 1.71 -3.72
C TYR A 133 14.01 0.43 -4.14
N VAL A 134 13.52 -0.34 -3.17
CA VAL A 134 12.74 -1.55 -3.46
C VAL A 134 11.46 -1.55 -2.64
N LEU A 135 10.32 -1.53 -3.33
CA LEU A 135 9.01 -1.69 -2.74
C LEU A 135 8.75 -3.18 -2.51
N LEU A 136 8.26 -3.51 -1.32
CA LEU A 136 7.64 -4.78 -0.96
C LEU A 136 6.20 -4.47 -0.57
N LEU A 137 5.25 -4.93 -1.39
CA LEU A 137 3.82 -4.64 -1.24
C LEU A 137 3.03 -5.95 -1.11
N PRO A 138 2.67 -6.38 0.11
CA PRO A 138 1.74 -7.48 0.32
C PRO A 138 0.41 -7.24 -0.40
N LEU A 139 -0.12 -8.28 -1.04
CA LEU A 139 -1.32 -8.22 -1.86
C LEU A 139 -2.43 -9.12 -1.34
N LEU A 140 -3.61 -8.94 -1.93
CA LEU A 140 -4.68 -9.93 -1.86
C LEU A 140 -4.47 -10.99 -2.92
N GLU A 141 -4.71 -12.26 -2.57
CA GLU A 141 -4.77 -13.36 -3.53
C GLU A 141 -6.02 -14.21 -3.26
N GLY A 142 -7.01 -14.11 -4.14
CA GLY A 142 -8.32 -14.71 -3.92
C GLY A 142 -8.97 -14.17 -2.64
N GLN A 143 -9.26 -15.08 -1.70
CA GLN A 143 -9.89 -14.75 -0.41
C GLN A 143 -8.86 -14.53 0.72
N PHE A 144 -7.58 -14.42 0.38
CA PHE A 144 -6.51 -14.26 1.36
C PHE A 144 -5.88 -12.88 1.27
N ARG A 145 -5.56 -12.30 2.43
CA ARG A 145 -4.75 -11.09 2.54
C ARG A 145 -3.34 -11.45 2.98
N ALA A 146 -2.36 -10.72 2.47
CA ALA A 146 -0.99 -10.82 2.93
C ALA A 146 -0.58 -9.63 3.80
N SER A 147 0.32 -9.86 4.75
CA SER A 147 1.08 -8.85 5.50
C SER A 147 2.51 -9.34 5.75
N LEU A 148 3.44 -8.42 5.96
CA LEU A 148 4.80 -8.77 6.43
C LEU A 148 4.84 -8.73 7.96
N GLN A 149 5.74 -9.52 8.53
CA GLN A 149 5.97 -9.59 9.97
C GLN A 149 7.41 -10.05 10.28
N PRO A 150 7.91 -9.86 11.51
CA PRO A 150 9.24 -10.34 11.87
C PRO A 150 9.22 -11.87 11.96
N GLY A 151 10.28 -12.50 11.44
CA GLY A 151 10.55 -13.92 11.57
C GLY A 151 11.79 -14.20 12.41
N GLU A 152 12.07 -15.47 12.67
CA GLU A 152 13.27 -15.89 13.41
C GLU A 152 14.56 -15.55 12.66
N ASN A 153 15.64 -15.24 13.38
CA ASN A 153 16.98 -15.06 12.82
C ASN A 153 17.08 -13.98 11.72
N ASP A 154 16.34 -12.89 11.85
CA ASP A 154 16.21 -11.80 10.85
C ASP A 154 15.48 -12.20 9.56
N ASN A 155 14.72 -13.29 9.58
CA ASN A 155 13.79 -13.57 8.50
C ASN A 155 12.74 -12.46 8.41
N LEU A 156 12.44 -12.06 7.19
CA LEU A 156 11.21 -11.38 6.84
C LEU A 156 10.19 -12.46 6.51
N ASP A 157 9.11 -12.53 7.27
CA ASP A 157 8.05 -13.50 7.04
C ASP A 157 6.86 -12.83 6.37
N ILE A 158 6.17 -13.58 5.49
CA ILE A 158 4.87 -13.20 4.96
C ILE A 158 3.78 -14.01 5.65
N CYS A 159 2.81 -13.30 6.24
CA CYS A 159 1.59 -13.86 6.77
C CYS A 159 0.52 -13.80 5.68
N VAL A 160 -0.09 -14.92 5.32
CA VAL A 160 -1.20 -15.01 4.35
C VAL A 160 -2.40 -15.66 5.03
N GLU A 161 -3.50 -14.94 5.17
CA GLU A 161 -4.67 -15.41 5.93
C GLU A 161 -6.01 -15.01 5.31
N SER A 162 -7.02 -15.87 5.49
CA SER A 162 -8.39 -15.64 5.01
C SER A 162 -9.31 -15.04 6.07
N GLY A 163 -8.91 -15.06 7.35
CA GLY A 163 -9.77 -14.69 8.48
C GLY A 163 -10.91 -15.68 8.75
N SER A 164 -10.91 -16.86 8.13
CA SER A 164 -11.96 -17.87 8.29
C SER A 164 -11.40 -19.29 8.30
N THR A 165 -11.70 -20.07 9.34
CA THR A 165 -11.30 -21.49 9.44
C THR A 165 -11.89 -22.38 8.34
N ARG A 166 -12.85 -21.86 7.56
CA ARG A 166 -13.51 -22.57 6.46
C ARG A 166 -12.89 -22.26 5.09
N VAL A 167 -12.08 -21.21 4.99
CA VAL A 167 -11.45 -20.79 3.73
C VAL A 167 -9.98 -21.17 3.80
N LEU A 168 -9.64 -22.29 3.16
CA LEU A 168 -8.31 -22.90 3.21
C LEU A 168 -7.63 -22.79 1.83
N GLY A 169 -6.31 -22.60 1.84
CA GLY A 169 -5.48 -22.57 0.63
C GLY A 169 -4.07 -23.06 0.94
N SER A 170 -3.33 -23.52 -0.08
CA SER A 170 -1.95 -24.02 0.07
C SER A 170 -1.02 -23.57 -1.06
N SER A 171 -1.50 -22.80 -2.03
CA SER A 171 -0.71 -22.36 -3.18
C SER A 171 -1.03 -20.91 -3.48
N PHE A 172 -0.02 -20.05 -3.39
CA PHE A 172 -0.09 -18.63 -3.66
C PHE A 172 0.98 -18.25 -4.70
N ARG A 173 0.64 -17.38 -5.65
CA ARG A 173 1.49 -17.01 -6.80
C ARG A 173 1.92 -15.54 -6.78
N SER A 174 1.18 -14.70 -6.08
CA SER A 174 1.30 -13.25 -6.14
C SER A 174 0.90 -12.55 -4.84
N CYS A 175 1.09 -13.19 -3.69
CA CYS A 175 0.75 -12.62 -2.38
C CYS A 175 1.67 -11.45 -1.99
N LEU A 176 2.77 -11.23 -2.70
CA LEU A 176 3.66 -10.07 -2.55
C LEU A 176 4.06 -9.55 -3.92
N TYR A 177 4.10 -8.23 -4.09
CA TYR A 177 4.69 -7.57 -5.25
C TYR A 177 5.99 -6.87 -4.85
N MET A 178 7.04 -7.06 -5.64
CA MET A 178 8.32 -6.39 -5.45
C MET A 178 8.69 -5.60 -6.70
N GLN A 179 9.11 -4.34 -6.54
CA GLN A 179 9.56 -3.51 -7.65
C GLN A 179 10.70 -2.60 -7.23
N ALA A 180 11.67 -2.39 -8.13
CA ALA A 180 12.80 -1.52 -7.91
C ALA A 180 12.64 -0.18 -8.65
N GLY A 181 13.16 0.91 -8.09
CA GLY A 181 13.15 2.23 -8.72
C GLY A 181 14.02 3.27 -8.01
N ASP A 182 14.36 4.35 -8.72
CA ASP A 182 15.28 5.39 -8.21
C ASP A 182 14.58 6.50 -7.42
N ASP A 183 13.27 6.65 -7.60
CA ASP A 183 12.40 7.60 -6.89
C ASP A 183 11.33 6.83 -6.12
N PRO A 184 11.28 6.92 -4.77
CA PRO A 184 10.33 6.13 -3.99
C PRO A 184 8.87 6.56 -4.22
N PHE A 185 8.61 7.82 -4.58
CA PHE A 185 7.24 8.30 -4.82
C PHE A 185 6.72 7.82 -6.18
N GLY A 186 7.54 7.95 -7.22
CA GLY A 186 7.28 7.35 -8.54
C GLY A 186 7.16 5.83 -8.47
N LEU A 187 8.02 5.17 -7.69
CA LEU A 187 8.00 3.72 -7.51
C LEU A 187 6.65 3.21 -7.00
N VAL A 188 6.09 3.82 -5.95
CA VAL A 188 4.76 3.44 -5.44
C VAL A 188 3.69 3.67 -6.50
N ARG A 189 3.74 4.80 -7.23
CA ARG A 189 2.76 5.10 -8.28
C ARG A 189 2.79 4.08 -9.41
N GLU A 190 3.97 3.72 -9.90
CA GLU A 190 4.12 2.72 -10.97
C GLU A 190 3.74 1.31 -10.50
N ALA A 191 4.14 0.92 -9.29
CA ALA A 191 3.75 -0.35 -8.72
C ALA A 191 2.22 -0.48 -8.57
N MET A 192 1.53 0.59 -8.18
CA MET A 192 0.07 0.56 -8.09
C MET A 192 -0.60 0.36 -9.46
N LYS A 193 0.00 0.81 -10.57
CA LYS A 193 -0.51 0.52 -11.93
C LYS A 193 -0.39 -0.96 -12.26
N GLU A 194 0.76 -1.56 -11.95
CA GLU A 194 1.03 -3.00 -12.14
C GLU A 194 0.05 -3.85 -11.33
N VAL A 195 -0.11 -3.53 -10.05
CA VAL A 195 -1.04 -4.21 -9.14
C VAL A 195 -2.49 -4.01 -9.58
N ARG A 196 -2.86 -2.83 -10.07
CA ARG A 196 -4.20 -2.56 -10.62
C ARG A 196 -4.49 -3.42 -11.85
N VAL A 197 -3.52 -3.61 -12.74
CA VAL A 197 -3.68 -4.50 -13.90
C VAL A 197 -3.77 -5.97 -13.46
N HIS A 198 -2.90 -6.38 -12.54
CA HIS A 198 -2.85 -7.77 -12.04
C HIS A 198 -4.11 -8.18 -11.27
N LEU A 199 -4.56 -7.36 -10.31
CA LEU A 199 -5.71 -7.68 -9.48
C LEU A 199 -7.05 -7.42 -10.17
N GLY A 200 -7.11 -6.40 -11.04
CA GLY A 200 -8.35 -6.04 -11.76
C GLY A 200 -9.54 -5.65 -10.89
N SER A 201 -9.33 -5.41 -9.58
CA SER A 201 -10.39 -5.25 -8.57
C SER A 201 -10.59 -3.82 -8.09
N PHE A 202 -9.73 -2.88 -8.52
CA PHE A 202 -9.80 -1.48 -8.10
C PHE A 202 -9.40 -0.53 -9.23
N LYS A 203 -9.69 0.76 -9.01
CA LYS A 203 -9.27 1.86 -9.85
C LYS A 203 -8.25 2.73 -9.13
N LEU A 204 -7.28 3.24 -9.87
CA LEU A 204 -6.36 4.28 -9.40
C LEU A 204 -7.11 5.60 -9.16
N LEU A 205 -6.48 6.52 -8.45
CA LEU A 205 -7.07 7.83 -8.15
C LEU A 205 -7.38 8.60 -9.45
N GLU A 206 -6.48 8.54 -10.42
CA GLU A 206 -6.57 9.21 -11.72
C GLU A 206 -7.67 8.61 -12.63
N GLU A 207 -8.11 7.38 -12.33
CA GLU A 207 -9.19 6.69 -13.04
C GLU A 207 -10.57 6.94 -12.40
N LYS A 208 -10.62 7.63 -11.26
CA LYS A 208 -11.85 7.96 -10.53
C LYS A 208 -12.28 9.38 -10.86
N THR A 209 -13.59 9.60 -10.90
CA THR A 209 -14.18 10.94 -10.94
C THR A 209 -14.50 11.36 -9.51
N PRO A 210 -13.80 12.35 -8.92
CA PRO A 210 -14.13 12.83 -7.59
C PRO A 210 -15.56 13.40 -7.57
N PRO A 211 -16.38 13.06 -6.58
CA PRO A 211 -17.71 13.68 -6.42
C PRO A 211 -17.55 15.14 -5.99
N GLY A 212 -18.44 16.04 -6.44
CA GLY A 212 -18.33 17.48 -6.14
C GLY A 212 -18.38 17.87 -4.64
N ILE A 213 -18.65 16.91 -3.75
CA ILE A 213 -18.53 17.09 -2.30
C ILE A 213 -17.08 17.29 -1.85
N VAL A 214 -16.08 16.80 -2.60
CA VAL A 214 -14.66 16.95 -2.24
C VAL A 214 -14.20 18.42 -2.29
N ASP A 215 -14.89 19.26 -3.05
CA ASP A 215 -14.62 20.70 -3.17
C ASP A 215 -15.36 21.52 -2.11
N LYS A 216 -16.05 20.87 -1.16
CA LYS A 216 -16.80 21.53 -0.09
C LYS A 216 -15.99 21.51 1.19
N PHE A 217 -16.06 22.61 1.93
CA PHE A 217 -15.67 22.62 3.32
C PHE A 217 -16.57 21.65 4.10
N GLY A 218 -15.98 20.65 4.73
CA GLY A 218 -16.67 19.67 5.56
C GLY A 218 -16.32 19.87 7.03
N TRP A 219 -17.24 19.48 7.92
CA TRP A 219 -17.01 19.45 9.35
C TRP A 219 -17.28 18.05 9.89
N CYS A 220 -16.35 17.54 10.70
CA CYS A 220 -16.45 16.24 11.37
C CYS A 220 -16.66 16.46 12.86
N THR A 221 -17.57 15.71 13.47
CA THR A 221 -17.91 15.81 14.89
C THR A 221 -16.82 15.30 15.84
N TRP A 222 -15.85 14.51 15.36
CA TRP A 222 -14.86 13.84 16.22
C TRP A 222 -14.05 14.80 17.10
N ASP A 223 -13.40 15.81 16.52
CA ASP A 223 -12.57 16.75 17.29
C ASP A 223 -13.40 17.75 18.13
N ALA A 224 -14.73 17.76 17.95
CA ALA A 224 -15.63 18.59 18.74
C ALA A 224 -16.23 17.84 19.94
N PHE A 225 -16.57 16.56 19.78
CA PHE A 225 -17.34 15.81 20.77
C PHE A 225 -16.68 14.50 21.23
N TYR A 226 -15.73 13.97 20.47
CA TYR A 226 -15.24 12.61 20.61
C TYR A 226 -16.43 11.65 20.78
N LEU A 227 -16.43 10.85 21.85
CA LEU A 227 -17.45 9.83 22.13
C LEU A 227 -18.79 10.37 22.66
N LYS A 228 -19.04 11.69 22.58
CA LYS A 228 -20.23 12.34 23.18
C LYS A 228 -21.00 13.17 22.17
N VAL A 229 -21.25 12.61 20.99
CA VAL A 229 -21.94 13.33 19.92
C VAL A 229 -23.42 13.47 20.31
N ASP A 230 -23.84 14.68 20.65
CA ASP A 230 -25.25 15.02 20.96
C ASP A 230 -25.87 15.86 19.82
N PRO A 231 -27.16 15.65 19.48
CA PRO A 231 -27.83 16.37 18.41
C PRO A 231 -27.84 17.90 18.55
N ARG A 232 -27.93 18.44 19.77
CA ARG A 232 -27.89 19.89 20.01
C ARG A 232 -26.48 20.44 19.77
N GLY A 233 -25.45 19.72 20.22
CA GLY A 233 -24.06 20.05 19.94
C GLY A 233 -23.79 20.13 18.43
N VAL A 234 -24.28 19.17 17.65
CA VAL A 234 -24.16 19.20 16.18
C VAL A 234 -24.85 20.44 15.59
N TRP A 235 -26.07 20.74 16.04
CA TRP A 235 -26.82 21.92 15.58
C TRP A 235 -26.08 23.23 15.91
N GLU A 236 -25.60 23.37 17.14
CA GLU A 236 -24.84 24.54 17.59
C GLU A 236 -23.51 24.70 16.83
N GLY A 237 -22.81 23.60 16.57
CA GLY A 237 -21.58 23.59 15.77
C GLY A 237 -21.81 24.09 14.35
N VAL A 238 -22.85 23.57 13.66
CA VAL A 238 -23.22 24.02 12.31
C VAL A 238 -23.64 25.49 12.34
N LYS A 239 -24.48 25.89 13.31
CA LYS A 239 -24.91 27.28 13.46
C LYS A 239 -23.73 28.22 13.64
N GLY A 240 -22.77 27.88 14.51
CA GLY A 240 -21.57 28.67 14.76
C GLY A 240 -20.71 28.83 13.50
N LEU A 241 -20.53 27.77 12.71
CA LEU A 241 -19.83 27.84 11.43
C LEU A 241 -20.53 28.74 10.41
N VAL A 242 -21.86 28.68 10.34
CA VAL A 242 -22.67 29.55 9.46
C VAL A 242 -22.55 31.02 9.89
N GLU A 243 -22.73 31.31 11.18
CA GLU A 243 -22.63 32.67 11.74
C GLU A 243 -21.20 33.24 11.61
N GLY A 244 -20.18 32.37 11.67
CA GLY A 244 -18.78 32.71 11.43
C GLY A 244 -18.40 32.91 9.96
N GLY A 245 -19.34 32.73 9.02
CA GLY A 245 -19.10 32.92 7.57
C GLY A 245 -18.48 31.73 6.84
N CYS A 246 -18.39 30.55 7.49
CA CYS A 246 -17.81 29.33 6.94
C CYS A 246 -18.81 28.15 6.98
N PRO A 247 -19.98 28.25 6.30
CA PRO A 247 -21.00 27.21 6.36
C PRO A 247 -20.47 25.87 5.79
N PRO A 248 -20.59 24.74 6.51
CA PRO A 248 -20.14 23.45 6.01
C PRO A 248 -21.06 22.95 4.89
N GLY A 249 -20.48 22.53 3.78
CA GLY A 249 -21.17 21.84 2.69
C GLY A 249 -21.30 20.33 2.91
N MET A 250 -20.63 19.79 3.93
CA MET A 250 -20.72 18.41 4.40
C MET A 250 -20.61 18.39 5.92
N VAL A 251 -21.47 17.61 6.59
CA VAL A 251 -21.34 17.28 8.01
C VAL A 251 -21.14 15.78 8.13
N LEU A 252 -20.02 15.36 8.72
CA LEU A 252 -19.72 13.98 9.04
C LEU A 252 -19.98 13.75 10.53
N ILE A 253 -20.96 12.91 10.85
CA ILE A 253 -21.20 12.42 12.21
C ILE A 253 -20.28 11.21 12.42
N ASP A 254 -19.19 11.45 13.14
CA ASP A 254 -18.17 10.45 13.51
C ASP A 254 -18.61 9.64 14.74
N ASP A 255 -17.76 8.69 15.18
CA ASP A 255 -18.00 7.83 16.33
C ASP A 255 -18.36 8.63 17.60
N GLY A 256 -19.21 8.04 18.45
CA GLY A 256 -19.79 8.68 19.64
C GLY A 256 -21.27 9.08 19.53
N TRP A 257 -21.95 8.76 18.43
CA TRP A 257 -23.40 8.96 18.28
C TRP A 257 -24.23 7.70 18.58
N GLN A 258 -23.62 6.52 18.55
CA GLN A 258 -24.28 5.24 18.84
C GLN A 258 -24.07 4.85 20.30
N SER A 259 -25.12 4.33 20.93
CA SER A 259 -24.95 3.56 22.17
C SER A 259 -24.26 2.24 21.86
N ILE A 260 -23.24 1.89 22.65
CA ILE A 260 -22.52 0.61 22.52
C ILE A 260 -22.87 -0.22 23.75
N CYS A 261 -23.33 -1.45 23.53
CA CYS A 261 -23.51 -2.47 24.56
C CYS A 261 -22.83 -3.77 24.08
N HIS A 262 -22.25 -4.51 25.02
CA HIS A 262 -21.80 -5.87 24.80
C HIS A 262 -23.00 -6.83 24.86
N ASP A 263 -22.94 -7.96 24.14
CA ASP A 263 -24.01 -8.96 24.14
C ASP A 263 -24.31 -9.51 25.55
N ASP A 264 -23.31 -9.44 26.45
CA ASP A 264 -23.42 -9.86 27.85
C ASP A 264 -23.88 -8.73 28.79
N ASP A 265 -23.96 -7.48 28.30
CA ASP A 265 -24.39 -6.35 29.12
C ASP A 265 -25.90 -6.45 29.40
N PRO A 266 -26.34 -6.21 30.64
CA PRO A 266 -27.76 -6.16 30.95
C PRO A 266 -28.41 -5.04 30.15
N ILE A 267 -29.58 -5.33 29.56
CA ILE A 267 -30.41 -4.30 28.91
C ILE A 267 -30.80 -3.29 30.00
N SER A 268 -30.09 -2.16 30.04
CA SER A 268 -30.42 -1.04 30.90
C SER A 268 -30.88 0.11 30.02
N ASP A 269 -32.11 0.59 30.26
CA ASP A 269 -32.72 1.73 29.56
C ASP A 269 -32.06 3.08 29.88
N GLN A 270 -30.78 3.09 30.29
CA GLN A 270 -30.06 4.34 30.51
C GLN A 270 -29.52 4.84 29.18
N GLU A 271 -30.28 5.75 28.59
CA GLU A 271 -29.87 6.63 27.49
C GLU A 271 -28.47 7.21 27.77
N GLY A 272 -27.54 6.91 26.86
CA GLY A 272 -26.19 7.50 26.85
C GLY A 272 -26.19 8.91 26.28
#